data_AF-A0A0H4X297-F1
#
_entry.id   AF-A0A0H4X297-F1
#
_cell.length_a   1.000
_cell.length_b   1.000
_cell.length_c   1.000
_cell.angle_alpha   90.00
_cell.angle_beta   90.00
_cell.angle_gamma   90.00
#
_symmetry.space_group_name_H-M   'P 1'
#
loop_
_entity.id
_entity.type
_entity.pdbx_description
1 polymer ?
#
loop_
_entity_poly.entity_id
_entity_poly.type
_entity_poly.pdbx_seq_one_letter_code
_entity_poly.pdbx_strand_id
1 'polypeptide(L)'
;MEVRRPVAELGARAYAIQLLTDAQIPFLVGGAYAFAHYTGIYRDTKDLDLFIRKDDADRALKVLASNGWNTQSNVHGWLHKAFWDDFLVDLIFASGNGITVVDDGWFEHAVCARLLNCECNVPPAEEIYWSKSFVLERERFDGHELTHLLLKTGRTFDWPRLLARFDRYWEVLLAHLMFFRFAYPADRDIVPEWVMRDLLSRANSSVAEGNWDSQLCRGRLLSQVSYQVDVDEWGYEDGRTWDEVERAREREQDDVPAAASGSYGSH
;
A
#
# COMPACT_ATOMS: atom_id res chain seq x y z
N MET A 1 0.43 -2.43 27.85
CA MET A 1 1.73 -2.97 28.33
C MET A 1 2.79 -2.24 27.53
N GLU A 2 3.59 -1.40 28.18
CA GLU A 2 4.60 -0.58 27.49
C GLU A 2 5.76 -1.50 27.08
N VAL A 3 5.84 -1.84 25.79
CA VAL A 3 6.94 -2.65 25.25
C VAL A 3 8.18 -1.76 25.24
N ARG A 4 9.06 -1.97 26.22
CA ARG A 4 10.31 -1.21 26.34
C ARG A 4 11.33 -1.77 25.35
N ARG A 5 11.51 -1.11 24.21
CA ARG A 5 12.49 -1.50 23.19
C ARG A 5 13.92 -1.16 23.66
N PRO A 6 14.93 -1.97 23.30
CA PRO A 6 16.33 -1.63 23.56
C PRO A 6 16.70 -0.28 22.94
N VAL A 7 17.52 0.51 23.63
CA VAL A 7 18.01 1.81 23.13
C VAL A 7 18.77 1.63 21.82
N ALA A 8 19.48 0.50 21.64
CA ALA A 8 20.18 0.17 20.41
C ALA A 8 19.23 0.03 19.21
N GLU A 9 18.04 -0.56 19.39
CA GLU A 9 17.04 -0.72 18.34
C GLU A 9 16.50 0.63 17.87
N LEU A 10 16.06 1.44 18.83
CA LEU A 10 15.53 2.78 18.56
C LEU A 10 16.61 3.68 17.93
N GLY A 11 17.85 3.55 18.40
CA GLY A 11 19.01 4.24 17.86
C GLY A 11 19.32 3.87 16.42
N ALA A 12 19.35 2.58 16.08
CA ALA A 12 19.59 2.12 14.71
C ALA A 12 18.50 2.62 13.74
N ARG A 13 17.23 2.56 14.13
CA ARG A 13 16.11 3.04 13.31
C ARG A 13 16.14 4.55 13.11
N ALA A 14 16.37 5.31 14.18
CA ALA A 14 16.55 6.77 14.08
C ALA A 14 17.77 7.13 13.21
N TYR A 15 18.85 6.36 13.31
CA TYR A 15 20.05 6.57 12.50
C TYR A 15 19.79 6.36 11.01
N ALA A 16 19.03 5.32 10.62
CA ALA A 16 18.61 5.13 9.23
C ALA A 16 17.80 6.33 8.70
N ILE A 17 16.83 6.83 9.48
CA ILE A 17 16.04 8.01 9.11
C ILE A 17 16.95 9.23 8.93
N GLN A 18 17.88 9.46 9.85
CA GLN A 18 18.82 10.58 9.78
C GLN A 18 19.71 10.50 8.53
N LEU A 19 20.29 9.33 8.23
CA LEU A 19 21.17 9.14 7.07
C LEU A 19 20.46 9.46 5.75
N LEU A 20 19.23 8.97 5.58
CA LEU A 20 18.46 9.24 4.36
C LEU A 20 18.00 10.69 4.28
N THR A 21 17.68 11.32 5.42
CA THR A 21 17.33 12.74 5.51
C THR A 21 18.51 13.62 5.11
N ASP A 22 19.69 13.36 5.68
CA ASP A 22 20.92 14.11 5.38
C ASP A 22 21.35 13.96 3.91
N ALA A 23 21.10 12.78 3.32
CA ALA A 23 21.34 12.51 1.92
C ALA A 23 20.26 13.07 0.98
N GLN A 24 19.26 13.77 1.51
CA GLN A 24 18.12 14.32 0.76
C GLN A 24 17.44 13.26 -0.12
N ILE A 25 17.20 12.09 0.46
CA ILE A 25 16.42 11.03 -0.16
C ILE A 25 14.98 11.15 0.32
N PRO A 26 13.99 11.32 -0.58
CA PRO A 26 12.58 11.28 -0.19
C PRO A 26 12.18 9.87 0.27
N PHE A 27 11.67 9.76 1.49
CA PHE A 27 11.04 8.55 2.00
C PHE A 27 9.90 8.91 2.96
N LEU A 28 9.04 7.93 3.23
CA LEU A 28 7.96 8.03 4.20
C LEU A 28 8.07 6.91 5.22
N VAL A 29 8.00 7.24 6.50
CA VAL A 29 8.03 6.24 7.58
C VAL A 29 6.65 5.59 7.68
N GLY A 30 6.58 4.30 7.39
CA GLY A 30 5.32 3.56 7.29
C GLY A 30 5.11 2.54 8.41
N GLY A 31 4.42 1.46 8.06
CA GLY A 31 4.30 0.29 8.93
C GLY A 31 3.59 0.56 10.25
N ALA A 32 4.06 -0.09 11.31
CA ALA A 32 3.53 0.07 12.65
C ALA A 32 3.65 1.51 13.18
N TYR A 33 4.66 2.27 12.75
CA TYR A 33 4.87 3.64 13.20
C TYR A 33 3.83 4.61 12.64
N ALA A 34 3.58 4.55 11.32
CA ALA A 34 2.52 5.35 10.72
C ALA A 34 1.13 4.95 11.24
N PHE A 35 0.88 3.65 11.41
CA PHE A 35 -0.37 3.19 12.00
C PHE A 35 -0.58 3.74 13.42
N ALA A 36 0.45 3.70 14.26
CA ALA A 36 0.40 4.25 15.61
C ALA A 36 0.21 5.78 15.61
N HIS A 37 0.80 6.50 14.65
CA HIS A 37 0.60 7.93 14.49
C HIS A 37 -0.88 8.28 14.30
N TYR A 38 -1.59 7.56 13.43
CA TYR A 38 -3.01 7.83 13.14
C TYR A 38 -3.97 7.29 14.20
N THR A 39 -3.66 6.16 14.82
CA THR A 39 -4.62 5.46 15.69
C THR A 39 -4.33 5.59 17.18
N GLY A 40 -3.10 5.95 17.55
CA GLY A 40 -2.57 5.83 18.91
C GLY A 40 -2.34 4.40 19.37
N ILE A 41 -2.57 3.40 18.51
CA ILE A 41 -2.39 1.98 18.84
C ILE A 41 -0.96 1.58 18.52
N TYR A 42 -0.18 1.31 19.56
CA TYR A 42 1.16 0.80 19.44
C TYR A 42 1.17 -0.72 19.40
N ARG A 43 1.89 -1.26 18.41
CA ARG A 43 2.25 -2.68 18.37
C ARG A 43 3.75 -2.84 18.27
N ASP A 44 4.23 -3.98 18.73
CA ASP A 44 5.60 -4.35 18.48
C ASP A 44 5.81 -4.59 16.98
N THR A 45 7.00 -4.23 16.49
CA THR A 45 7.39 -4.41 15.08
C THR A 45 8.85 -4.76 15.02
N LYS A 46 9.20 -5.75 14.21
CA LYS A 46 10.58 -6.19 14.02
C LYS A 46 11.36 -5.24 13.10
N ASP A 47 10.62 -4.54 12.25
CA ASP A 47 11.19 -3.84 11.10
C ASP A 47 10.79 -2.35 11.12
N LEU A 48 11.63 -1.51 10.52
CA LEU A 48 11.31 -0.13 10.14
C LEU A 48 10.96 -0.11 8.65
N ASP A 49 9.69 0.12 8.33
CA ASP A 49 9.20 0.24 6.97
C ASP A 49 9.39 1.67 6.46
N LEU A 50 10.16 1.84 5.38
CA LEU A 50 10.37 3.11 4.69
C LEU A 50 9.84 3.00 3.26
N PHE A 51 8.76 3.71 2.97
CA PHE A 51 8.19 3.79 1.63
C PHE A 51 8.98 4.80 0.80
N ILE A 52 9.45 4.38 -0.37
CA ILE A 52 10.39 5.14 -1.21
C ILE A 52 10.08 4.92 -2.69
N ARG A 53 10.31 5.94 -3.53
CA ARG A 53 10.23 5.76 -4.99
C ARG A 53 11.26 4.73 -5.44
N LYS A 54 10.91 3.91 -6.42
CA LYS A 54 11.84 2.92 -6.97
C LYS A 54 13.16 3.55 -7.46
N ASP A 55 13.09 4.72 -8.08
CA ASP A 55 14.25 5.43 -8.62
C ASP A 55 15.21 5.95 -7.52
N ASP A 56 14.71 6.16 -6.30
CA ASP A 56 15.51 6.58 -5.14
C ASP A 56 16.01 5.38 -4.32
N ALA A 57 15.42 4.19 -4.48
CA ALA A 57 15.67 3.04 -3.62
C ALA A 57 17.13 2.55 -3.66
N ASP A 58 17.73 2.47 -4.85
CA ASP A 58 19.14 2.08 -5.02
C ASP A 58 20.09 3.10 -4.38
N ARG A 59 19.74 4.40 -4.44
CA ARG A 59 20.52 5.47 -3.81
C ARG A 59 20.45 5.37 -2.30
N ALA A 60 19.27 5.12 -1.74
CA ALA A 60 19.08 4.86 -0.31
C ALA A 60 19.87 3.65 0.18
N LEU A 61 19.82 2.55 -0.58
CA LEU A 61 20.56 1.33 -0.23
C LEU A 61 22.06 1.59 -0.18
N LYS A 62 22.61 2.33 -1.15
CA LYS A 62 24.03 2.72 -1.19
C LYS A 62 24.44 3.61 -0.01
N VAL A 63 23.58 4.55 0.39
CA VAL A 63 23.82 5.41 1.56
C VAL A 63 23.89 4.57 2.83
N LEU A 64 22.95 3.65 3.04
CA LEU A 64 22.98 2.76 4.19
C LEU A 64 24.23 1.86 4.18
N ALA A 65 24.55 1.23 3.05
CA ALA A 65 25.73 0.38 2.90
C ALA A 65 27.04 1.12 3.23
N SER A 66 27.17 2.36 2.74
CA SER A 66 28.36 3.20 2.98
C SER A 66 28.52 3.60 4.46
N ASN A 67 27.46 3.46 5.26
CA ASN A 67 27.43 3.77 6.69
C ASN A 67 27.40 2.52 7.57
N GLY A 68 27.84 1.36 7.04
CA GLY A 68 28.05 0.14 7.82
C GLY A 68 26.85 -0.80 7.91
N TRP A 69 25.75 -0.50 7.21
CA TRP A 69 24.61 -1.41 7.15
C TRP A 69 24.90 -2.57 6.18
N ASN A 70 24.48 -3.78 6.55
CA ASN A 70 24.48 -4.92 5.62
C ASN A 70 23.23 -4.85 4.74
N THR A 71 23.39 -4.77 3.43
CA THR A 71 22.28 -4.47 2.50
C THR A 71 21.99 -5.61 1.52
N GLN A 72 20.72 -5.81 1.22
CA GLN A 72 20.24 -6.75 0.20
C GLN A 72 19.34 -6.00 -0.80
N SER A 73 19.70 -6.05 -2.08
CA SER A 73 18.92 -5.41 -3.14
C SER A 73 17.87 -6.35 -3.74
N ASN A 74 16.85 -5.73 -4.33
CA ASN A 74 15.77 -6.35 -5.11
C ASN A 74 15.13 -7.59 -4.46
N VAL A 75 14.87 -7.53 -3.15
CA VAL A 75 14.27 -8.65 -2.42
C VAL A 75 12.82 -8.80 -2.89
N HIS A 76 12.52 -9.98 -3.44
CA HIS A 76 11.22 -10.34 -4.03
C HIS A 76 10.70 -9.38 -5.13
N GLY A 77 11.54 -8.48 -5.66
CA GLY A 77 11.16 -7.57 -6.74
C GLY A 77 10.49 -6.24 -6.31
N TRP A 78 10.27 -6.01 -5.01
CA TRP A 78 9.46 -4.88 -4.53
C TRP A 78 10.07 -4.07 -3.37
N LEU A 79 11.19 -4.52 -2.80
CA LEU A 79 11.91 -3.79 -1.75
C LEU A 79 13.43 -4.02 -1.77
N HIS A 80 14.14 -3.22 -0.98
CA HIS A 80 15.49 -3.53 -0.51
C HIS A 80 15.51 -3.68 1.02
N LYS A 81 16.48 -4.43 1.54
CA LYS A 81 16.67 -4.61 2.98
C LYS A 81 18.00 -4.04 3.43
N ALA A 82 18.02 -3.41 4.59
CA ALA A 82 19.24 -3.02 5.28
C ALA A 82 19.19 -3.50 6.74
N PHE A 83 20.29 -4.09 7.19
CA PHE A 83 20.42 -4.69 8.51
C PHE A 83 21.51 -3.97 9.32
N TRP A 84 21.16 -3.63 10.56
CA TRP A 84 22.10 -3.20 11.59
C TRP A 84 22.01 -4.19 12.74
N ASP A 85 22.98 -5.11 12.85
CA ASP A 85 22.87 -6.29 13.70
C ASP A 85 21.53 -7.03 13.43
N ASP A 86 20.67 -7.16 14.44
CA ASP A 86 19.36 -7.82 14.34
C ASP A 86 18.22 -6.87 13.87
N PHE A 87 18.52 -5.59 13.61
CA PHE A 87 17.51 -4.59 13.26
C PHE A 87 17.35 -4.44 11.75
N LEU A 88 16.11 -4.60 11.27
CA LEU A 88 15.77 -4.52 9.85
C LEU A 88 15.14 -3.18 9.48
N VAL A 89 15.59 -2.61 8.37
CA VAL A 89 14.96 -1.53 7.62
C VAL A 89 14.55 -2.06 6.25
N ASP A 90 13.26 -2.00 5.95
CA ASP A 90 12.71 -2.34 4.62
C ASP A 90 12.53 -1.04 3.81
N LEU A 91 13.21 -0.93 2.67
CA LEU A 91 13.05 0.13 1.69
C LEU A 91 12.04 -0.33 0.64
N ILE A 92 10.76 0.01 0.84
CA ILE A 92 9.61 -0.51 0.10
C ILE A 92 9.25 0.44 -1.04
N PHE A 93 9.26 -0.05 -2.28
CA PHE A 93 8.88 0.73 -3.46
C PHE A 93 7.63 0.19 -4.18
N ALA A 94 7.15 -0.99 -3.80
CA ALA A 94 5.85 -1.53 -4.19
C ALA A 94 5.33 -2.54 -3.14
N SER A 95 4.07 -2.97 -3.22
CA SER A 95 3.60 -4.15 -2.50
C SER A 95 4.08 -5.46 -3.17
N GLY A 96 4.09 -6.55 -2.40
CA GLY A 96 4.47 -7.88 -2.91
C GLY A 96 3.63 -8.42 -4.06
N ASN A 97 2.41 -7.91 -4.25
CA ASN A 97 1.52 -8.21 -5.38
C ASN A 97 1.63 -7.19 -6.54
N GLY A 98 2.48 -6.18 -6.41
CA GLY A 98 2.73 -5.15 -7.43
C GLY A 98 1.64 -4.08 -7.60
N ILE A 99 0.54 -4.14 -6.82
CA ILE A 99 -0.58 -3.19 -6.92
C ILE A 99 -0.19 -1.82 -6.38
N THR A 100 0.40 -1.76 -5.18
CA THR A 100 0.63 -0.49 -4.50
C THR A 100 2.05 -0.01 -4.71
N VAL A 101 2.30 0.51 -5.91
CA VAL A 101 3.56 1.19 -6.25
C VAL A 101 3.66 2.51 -5.48
N VAL A 102 4.85 2.82 -4.97
CA VAL A 102 5.13 4.08 -4.28
C VAL A 102 5.42 5.16 -5.33
N ASP A 103 4.37 5.89 -5.70
CA ASP A 103 4.39 6.99 -6.67
C ASP A 103 4.36 8.38 -6.00
N ASP A 104 4.26 9.43 -6.82
CA ASP A 104 4.26 10.82 -6.36
C ASP A 104 3.08 11.15 -5.44
N GLY A 105 1.92 10.50 -5.62
CA GLY A 105 0.74 10.74 -4.79
C GLY A 105 0.95 10.36 -3.32
N TRP A 106 1.86 9.41 -3.03
CA TRP A 106 2.26 9.11 -1.65
C TRP A 106 2.94 10.30 -0.98
N PHE A 107 3.74 11.06 -1.74
CA PHE A 107 4.54 12.17 -1.22
C PHE A 107 3.79 13.50 -1.25
N GLU A 108 2.96 13.74 -2.27
CA GLU A 108 2.14 14.94 -2.39
C GLU A 108 1.19 15.11 -1.20
N HIS A 109 0.64 14.00 -0.72
CA HIS A 109 -0.32 13.99 0.40
C HIS A 109 0.31 13.57 1.73
N ALA A 110 1.63 13.46 1.80
CA ALA A 110 2.33 13.00 2.99
C ALA A 110 2.09 13.92 4.20
N VAL A 111 2.04 13.32 5.39
CA VAL A 111 1.78 14.05 6.64
C VAL A 111 3.07 14.19 7.43
N CYS A 112 3.39 15.40 7.88
CA CYS A 112 4.52 15.65 8.77
C CYS A 112 4.26 15.03 10.15
N ALA A 113 5.23 14.29 10.65
CA ALA A 113 5.18 13.62 11.93
C ALA A 113 6.53 13.70 12.67
N ARG A 114 6.48 13.44 13.98
CA ARG A 114 7.69 13.22 14.77
C ARG A 114 7.70 11.78 15.26
N LEU A 115 8.56 10.96 14.66
CA LEU A 115 8.69 9.53 14.97
C LEU A 115 10.14 9.23 15.36
N LEU A 116 10.33 8.45 16.42
CA LEU A 116 11.68 8.10 16.91
C LEU A 116 12.56 9.33 17.21
N ASN A 117 11.94 10.44 17.63
CA ASN A 117 12.56 11.77 17.80
C ASN A 117 13.14 12.40 16.53
N CYS A 118 12.83 11.86 15.35
CA CYS A 118 13.15 12.46 14.06
C CYS A 118 11.91 13.19 13.52
N GLU A 119 12.11 14.37 12.94
CA GLU A 119 11.08 14.97 12.06
C GLU A 119 11.11 14.23 10.73
N CYS A 120 9.97 13.69 10.33
CA CYS A 120 9.84 12.90 9.11
C CYS A 120 8.42 13.02 8.56
N ASN A 121 8.19 12.41 7.41
CA ASN A 121 6.86 12.29 6.83
C ASN A 121 6.36 10.84 6.94
N VAL A 122 5.05 10.69 7.09
CA VAL A 122 4.36 9.40 7.02
C VAL A 122 3.45 9.36 5.80
N PRO A 123 3.14 8.16 5.26
CA PRO A 123 2.15 8.05 4.18
C PRO A 123 0.78 8.61 4.59
N PRO A 124 0.00 9.12 3.64
CA PRO A 124 -1.40 9.47 3.88
C PRO A 124 -2.17 8.24 4.36
N ALA A 125 -3.20 8.44 5.18
CA ALA A 125 -3.97 7.33 5.73
C ALA A 125 -4.64 6.49 4.63
N GLU A 126 -5.01 7.10 3.50
CA GLU A 126 -5.57 6.45 2.33
C GLU A 126 -4.61 5.47 1.67
N GLU A 127 -3.33 5.82 1.49
CA GLU A 127 -2.29 4.93 0.96
C GLU A 127 -1.97 3.77 1.92
N ILE A 128 -2.00 4.02 3.23
CA ILE A 128 -1.89 2.96 4.24
C ILE A 128 -3.10 2.02 4.13
N TYR A 129 -4.30 2.58 3.99
CA TYR A 129 -5.52 1.80 3.85
C TYR A 129 -5.50 0.94 2.57
N TRP A 130 -5.13 1.54 1.44
CA TRP A 130 -5.04 0.88 0.14
C TRP A 130 -4.01 -0.26 0.16
N SER A 131 -2.77 0.01 0.59
CA SER A 131 -1.70 -0.99 0.64
C SER A 131 -2.03 -2.18 1.55
N LYS A 132 -2.62 -1.92 2.71
CA LYS A 132 -2.98 -2.98 3.67
C LYS A 132 -4.23 -3.77 3.26
N SER A 133 -5.07 -3.22 2.38
CA SER A 133 -6.31 -3.88 1.97
C SER A 133 -6.10 -5.18 1.19
N PHE A 134 -4.91 -5.39 0.62
CA PHE A 134 -4.58 -6.61 -0.09
C PHE A 134 -3.82 -7.65 0.76
N VAL A 135 -3.65 -7.42 2.07
CA VAL A 135 -2.95 -8.35 2.97
C VAL A 135 -3.95 -9.33 3.59
N LEU A 136 -4.21 -10.44 2.90
CA LEU A 136 -5.11 -11.52 3.31
C LEU A 136 -4.40 -12.90 3.33
N GLU A 137 -3.15 -12.92 3.78
CA GLU A 137 -2.38 -14.15 3.92
C GLU A 137 -2.88 -15.01 5.10
N ARG A 138 -2.58 -16.31 5.06
CA ARG A 138 -3.01 -17.27 6.10
C ARG A 138 -2.52 -16.87 7.49
N GLU A 139 -1.29 -16.40 7.57
CA GLU A 139 -0.62 -15.98 8.80
C GLU A 139 -0.78 -14.49 9.10
N ARG A 140 -1.31 -13.70 8.16
CA ARG A 140 -1.43 -12.25 8.31
C ARG A 140 -2.65 -11.68 7.57
N PHE A 141 -3.54 -11.10 8.36
CA PHE A 141 -4.68 -10.34 7.87
C PHE A 141 -4.76 -8.98 8.58
N ASP A 142 -4.65 -7.89 7.83
CA ASP A 142 -4.59 -6.52 8.37
C ASP A 142 -6.00 -5.87 8.53
N GLY A 143 -7.10 -6.62 8.33
CA GLY A 143 -8.47 -6.05 8.32
C GLY A 143 -8.88 -5.28 9.58
N HIS A 144 -8.42 -5.72 10.75
CA HIS A 144 -8.67 -5.00 12.00
C HIS A 144 -7.90 -3.67 12.08
N GLU A 145 -6.69 -3.59 11.51
CA GLU A 145 -5.98 -2.30 11.40
C GLU A 145 -6.72 -1.35 10.47
N LEU A 146 -7.27 -1.85 9.36
CA LEU A 146 -8.05 -1.05 8.42
C LEU A 146 -9.31 -0.45 9.06
N THR A 147 -10.05 -1.23 9.86
CA THR A 147 -11.24 -0.71 10.55
C THR A 147 -10.88 0.31 11.63
N HIS A 148 -9.78 0.11 12.37
CA HIS A 148 -9.27 1.12 13.32
C HIS A 148 -8.84 2.41 12.63
N LEU A 149 -8.16 2.29 11.48
CA LEU A 149 -7.72 3.44 10.71
C LEU A 149 -8.92 4.26 10.22
N LEU A 150 -9.94 3.61 9.67
CA LEU A 150 -11.19 4.27 9.28
C LEU A 150 -11.88 4.95 10.46
N LEU A 151 -12.00 4.27 11.61
CA LEU A 151 -12.63 4.87 12.79
C LEU A 151 -11.96 6.20 13.20
N LYS A 152 -10.63 6.27 13.04
CA LYS A 152 -9.84 7.43 13.48
C LYS A 152 -9.68 8.51 12.42
N THR A 153 -9.64 8.13 11.15
CA THR A 153 -9.24 9.03 10.06
C THR A 153 -10.19 9.02 8.86
N GLY A 154 -11.18 8.12 8.80
CA GLY A 154 -12.05 7.96 7.63
C GLY A 154 -12.88 9.20 7.28
N ARG A 155 -13.15 10.09 8.25
CA ARG A 155 -13.81 11.39 7.98
C ARG A 155 -12.92 12.39 7.24
N THR A 156 -11.61 12.20 7.26
CA THR A 156 -10.64 13.06 6.58
C THR A 156 -10.15 12.47 5.25
N PHE A 157 -10.62 11.29 4.86
CA PHE A 157 -10.22 10.65 3.62
C PHE A 157 -10.69 11.45 2.42
N ASP A 158 -9.80 11.61 1.44
CA ASP A 158 -10.18 11.93 0.07
C ASP A 158 -10.73 10.65 -0.60
N TRP A 159 -12.05 10.46 -0.49
CA TRP A 159 -12.73 9.28 -1.01
C TRP A 159 -12.67 9.13 -2.53
N PRO A 160 -12.83 10.20 -3.36
CA PRO A 160 -12.57 10.11 -4.79
C PRO A 160 -11.16 9.60 -5.11
N ARG A 161 -10.13 10.12 -4.42
CA ARG A 161 -8.74 9.65 -4.60
C ARG A 161 -8.56 8.20 -4.19
N LEU A 162 -9.12 7.80 -3.05
CA LEU A 162 -9.06 6.41 -2.60
C LEU A 162 -9.78 5.46 -3.56
N LEU A 163 -10.94 5.83 -4.10
CA LEU A 163 -11.64 5.04 -5.11
C LEU A 163 -10.79 4.89 -6.39
N ALA A 164 -10.11 5.95 -6.81
CA ALA A 164 -9.18 5.89 -7.93
C ALA A 164 -7.98 4.96 -7.65
N ARG A 165 -7.47 4.90 -6.41
CA ARG A 165 -6.43 3.93 -6.01
C ARG A 165 -6.89 2.48 -6.12
N PHE A 166 -8.16 2.21 -5.79
CA PHE A 166 -8.72 0.87 -5.90
C PHE A 166 -9.13 0.50 -7.31
N ASP A 167 -9.55 1.44 -8.15
CA ASP A 167 -9.86 1.22 -9.57
C ASP A 167 -10.64 -0.10 -9.83
N ARG A 168 -10.05 -1.05 -10.58
CA ARG A 168 -10.56 -2.39 -10.91
C ARG A 168 -10.63 -3.38 -9.74
N TYR A 169 -10.19 -2.98 -8.56
CA TYR A 169 -10.16 -3.77 -7.32
C TYR A 169 -11.20 -3.29 -6.30
N TRP A 170 -12.24 -2.59 -6.75
CA TRP A 170 -13.28 -2.01 -5.91
C TRP A 170 -13.97 -3.03 -4.99
N GLU A 171 -14.00 -4.31 -5.35
CA GLU A 171 -14.55 -5.40 -4.53
C GLU A 171 -13.79 -5.53 -3.20
N VAL A 172 -12.47 -5.34 -3.22
CA VAL A 172 -11.60 -5.42 -2.04
C VAL A 172 -11.91 -4.26 -1.10
N LEU A 173 -12.08 -3.05 -1.63
CA LEU A 173 -12.52 -1.90 -0.84
C LEU A 173 -13.89 -2.17 -0.21
N LEU A 174 -14.88 -2.61 -1.00
CA LEU A 174 -16.21 -2.90 -0.50
C LEU A 174 -16.18 -3.93 0.64
N ALA A 175 -15.38 -5.00 0.50
CA ALA A 175 -15.25 -6.03 1.53
C ALA A 175 -14.75 -5.45 2.87
N HIS A 176 -13.72 -4.60 2.85
CA HIS A 176 -13.22 -3.95 4.07
C HIS A 176 -14.19 -2.92 4.65
N LEU A 177 -14.94 -2.20 3.80
CA LEU A 177 -16.02 -1.32 4.26
C LEU A 177 -17.17 -2.11 4.91
N MET A 178 -17.43 -3.34 4.46
CA MET A 178 -18.38 -4.24 5.12
C MET A 178 -17.90 -4.69 6.50
N PHE A 179 -16.60 -5.04 6.64
CA PHE A 179 -16.02 -5.32 7.96
C PHE A 179 -16.11 -4.10 8.89
N PHE A 180 -15.82 -2.90 8.40
CA PHE A 180 -15.94 -1.68 9.18
C PHE A 180 -17.37 -1.46 9.69
N ARG A 181 -18.37 -1.59 8.81
CA ARG A 181 -19.79 -1.38 9.16
C ARG A 181 -20.36 -2.46 10.08
N PHE A 182 -19.75 -3.65 10.09
CA PHE A 182 -20.05 -4.71 11.05
C PHE A 182 -19.40 -4.42 12.42
N ALA A 183 -18.12 -4.06 12.44
CA ALA A 183 -17.37 -3.78 13.66
C ALA A 183 -17.87 -2.52 14.39
N TYR A 184 -18.25 -1.47 13.64
CA TYR A 184 -18.66 -0.17 14.15
C TYR A 184 -20.06 0.22 13.62
N PRO A 185 -21.14 -0.43 14.07
CA PRO A 185 -22.49 -0.16 13.57
C PRO A 185 -23.00 1.25 13.91
N ALA A 186 -22.45 1.88 14.96
CA ALA A 186 -22.79 3.24 15.37
C ALA A 186 -22.06 4.34 14.57
N ASP A 187 -20.93 4.01 13.94
CA ASP A 187 -20.04 4.97 13.27
C ASP A 187 -20.04 4.81 11.74
N ARG A 188 -21.12 4.22 11.20
CA ARG A 188 -21.26 3.89 9.78
C ARG A 188 -21.22 5.11 8.86
N ASP A 189 -21.51 6.30 9.39
CA ASP A 189 -21.51 7.58 8.68
C ASP A 189 -20.11 8.17 8.50
N ILE A 190 -19.08 7.58 9.10
CA ILE A 190 -17.67 7.91 8.80
C ILE A 190 -17.36 7.67 7.33
N VAL A 191 -17.93 6.60 6.75
CA VAL A 191 -17.86 6.34 5.31
C VAL A 191 -19.02 7.08 4.63
N PRO A 192 -18.77 7.97 3.66
CA PRO A 192 -19.82 8.70 2.99
C PRO A 192 -20.84 7.77 2.34
N GLU A 193 -22.11 8.13 2.43
CA GLU A 193 -23.21 7.33 1.89
C GLU A 193 -23.05 7.08 0.38
N TRP A 194 -22.58 8.08 -0.36
CA TRP A 194 -22.40 7.97 -1.81
C TRP A 194 -21.33 6.92 -2.18
N VAL A 195 -20.27 6.75 -1.39
CA VAL A 195 -19.23 5.72 -1.61
C VAL A 195 -19.85 4.34 -1.48
N MET A 196 -20.63 4.14 -0.42
CA MET A 196 -21.33 2.86 -0.19
C MET A 196 -22.35 2.59 -1.29
N ARG A 197 -23.12 3.59 -1.72
CA ARG A 197 -24.10 3.44 -2.81
C ARG A 197 -23.44 3.11 -4.13
N ASP A 198 -22.32 3.76 -4.47
CA ASP A 198 -21.55 3.48 -5.68
C ASP A 198 -21.05 2.03 -5.70
N LEU A 199 -20.33 1.60 -4.66
CA LEU A 199 -19.76 0.26 -4.58
C LEU A 199 -20.83 -0.84 -4.53
N LEU A 200 -21.94 -0.64 -3.81
CA LEU A 200 -23.06 -1.58 -3.81
C LEU A 200 -23.77 -1.62 -5.17
N SER A 201 -23.83 -0.50 -5.88
CA SER A 201 -24.35 -0.48 -7.25
C SER A 201 -23.45 -1.29 -8.19
N ARG A 202 -22.11 -1.15 -8.09
CA ARG A 202 -21.16 -1.97 -8.86
C ARG A 202 -21.34 -3.46 -8.56
N ALA A 203 -21.48 -3.83 -7.30
CA ALA A 203 -21.76 -5.21 -6.90
C ALA A 203 -23.09 -5.74 -7.43
N ASN A 204 -24.13 -4.91 -7.45
CA ASN A 204 -25.41 -5.32 -8.03
C ASN A 204 -25.32 -5.47 -9.55
N SER A 205 -24.59 -4.58 -10.23
CA SER A 205 -24.33 -4.68 -11.66
C SER A 205 -23.55 -5.94 -12.00
N SER A 206 -22.51 -6.30 -11.23
CA SER A 206 -21.72 -7.51 -11.49
C SER A 206 -22.54 -8.79 -11.33
N VAL A 207 -23.51 -8.82 -10.41
CA VAL A 207 -24.48 -9.93 -10.31
C VAL A 207 -25.35 -10.05 -11.57
N ALA A 208 -25.74 -8.92 -12.17
CA ALA A 208 -26.51 -8.90 -13.40
C ALA A 208 -25.68 -9.27 -14.65
N GLU A 209 -24.40 -8.87 -14.68
CA GLU A 209 -23.43 -9.24 -15.71
C GLU A 209 -23.11 -10.74 -15.70
N GLY A 210 -23.08 -11.35 -14.52
CA GLY A 210 -22.85 -12.78 -14.35
C GLY A 210 -21.36 -13.13 -14.30
N ASN A 211 -21.03 -14.34 -14.75
CA ASN A 211 -19.68 -14.87 -14.66
C ASN A 211 -18.79 -14.31 -15.79
N TRP A 212 -17.50 -14.20 -15.52
CA TRP A 212 -16.50 -13.94 -16.56
C TRP A 212 -16.36 -15.18 -17.46
N ASP A 213 -16.04 -14.94 -18.74
CA ASP A 213 -15.85 -16.02 -19.72
C ASP A 213 -14.57 -16.83 -19.44
N SER A 214 -13.54 -16.20 -18.87
CA SER A 214 -12.27 -16.83 -18.50
C SER A 214 -12.32 -17.46 -17.12
N GLN A 215 -11.74 -18.66 -16.96
CA GLN A 215 -11.52 -19.29 -15.66
C GLN A 215 -10.33 -18.64 -14.93
N LEU A 216 -10.49 -17.38 -14.52
CA LEU A 216 -9.44 -16.58 -13.89
C LEU A 216 -9.56 -16.64 -12.35
N CYS A 217 -8.44 -16.88 -11.66
CA CYS A 217 -8.37 -16.74 -10.20
C CYS A 217 -7.55 -15.51 -9.81
N ARG A 218 -8.23 -14.43 -9.39
CA ARG A 218 -7.61 -13.20 -8.84
C ARG A 218 -7.10 -13.36 -7.40
N GLY A 219 -7.25 -14.53 -6.79
CA GLY A 219 -6.93 -14.76 -5.38
C GLY A 219 -5.45 -14.55 -5.03
N ARG A 220 -4.52 -14.79 -5.96
CA ARG A 220 -3.08 -14.52 -5.75
C ARG A 220 -2.71 -13.04 -5.62
N LEU A 221 -3.64 -12.12 -5.90
CA LEU A 221 -3.51 -10.71 -5.55
C LEU A 221 -3.73 -10.44 -4.05
N LEU A 222 -4.43 -11.34 -3.35
CA LEU A 222 -4.79 -11.24 -1.93
C LEU A 222 -3.93 -12.13 -1.04
N SER A 223 -3.60 -13.33 -1.52
CA SER A 223 -2.71 -14.27 -0.84
C SER A 223 -2.01 -15.14 -1.87
N GLN A 224 -0.67 -15.06 -1.91
CA GLN A 224 0.10 -15.82 -2.88
C GLN A 224 0.03 -17.33 -2.60
N VAL A 225 0.12 -17.71 -1.33
CA VAL A 225 0.20 -19.13 -0.94
C VAL A 225 -1.17 -19.79 -0.88
N SER A 226 -2.20 -19.08 -0.38
CA SER A 226 -3.52 -19.70 -0.14
C SER A 226 -4.26 -20.03 -1.43
N TYR A 227 -3.99 -19.28 -2.51
CA TYR A 227 -4.57 -19.49 -3.84
C TYR A 227 -3.59 -20.17 -4.82
N GLN A 228 -2.54 -20.82 -4.31
CA GLN A 228 -1.59 -21.54 -5.17
C GLN A 228 -2.30 -22.71 -5.89
N VAL A 229 -3.12 -23.46 -5.15
CA VAL A 229 -3.85 -24.65 -5.62
C VAL A 229 -4.79 -24.36 -6.80
N ASP A 230 -5.43 -23.19 -6.80
CA ASP A 230 -6.38 -22.78 -7.83
C ASP A 230 -5.75 -22.79 -9.23
N VAL A 231 -4.51 -22.31 -9.31
CA VAL A 231 -3.78 -22.21 -10.59
C VAL A 231 -3.01 -23.50 -10.86
N ASP A 232 -2.30 -24.04 -9.87
CA ASP A 232 -1.37 -25.16 -10.09
C ASP A 232 -2.09 -26.51 -10.28
N GLU A 233 -3.25 -26.68 -9.65
CA GLU A 233 -3.97 -27.96 -9.60
C GLU A 233 -5.37 -27.88 -10.21
N TRP A 234 -6.10 -26.77 -10.00
CA TRP A 234 -7.50 -26.64 -10.47
C TRP A 234 -7.63 -26.01 -11.87
N GLY A 235 -6.52 -25.58 -12.47
CA GLY A 235 -6.47 -25.14 -13.86
C GLY A 235 -6.98 -23.72 -14.11
N TYR A 236 -7.10 -22.88 -13.08
CA TYR A 236 -7.43 -21.46 -13.27
C TYR A 236 -6.24 -20.68 -13.84
N GLU A 237 -6.52 -19.68 -14.67
CA GLU A 237 -5.54 -18.68 -15.06
C GLU A 237 -5.09 -17.85 -13.85
N ASP A 238 -3.81 -17.50 -13.80
CA ASP A 238 -3.25 -16.72 -12.71
C ASP A 238 -3.65 -15.24 -12.84
N GLY A 239 -4.56 -14.81 -11.96
CA GLY A 239 -5.03 -13.44 -11.91
C GLY A 239 -3.96 -12.43 -11.55
N ARG A 240 -2.85 -12.83 -10.91
CA ARG A 240 -1.71 -11.93 -10.68
C ARG A 240 -0.98 -11.62 -11.98
N THR A 241 -0.68 -12.65 -12.78
CA THR A 241 -0.03 -12.47 -14.10
C THR A 241 -0.91 -11.68 -15.04
N TRP A 242 -2.21 -11.99 -15.08
CA TRP A 242 -3.20 -11.21 -15.83
C TRP A 242 -3.17 -9.73 -15.45
N ASP A 243 -3.17 -9.43 -14.16
CA ASP A 243 -3.18 -8.08 -13.62
C ASP A 243 -1.88 -7.31 -13.92
N GLU A 244 -0.73 -7.98 -13.91
CA GLU A 244 0.55 -7.41 -14.33
C GLU A 244 0.54 -7.00 -15.81
N VAL A 245 -0.04 -7.84 -16.69
CA VAL A 245 -0.20 -7.53 -18.12
C VAL A 245 -1.12 -6.33 -18.33
N GLU A 246 -2.25 -6.30 -17.63
CA GLU A 246 -3.20 -5.20 -17.76
C GLU A 246 -2.61 -3.86 -17.33
N ARG A 247 -1.92 -3.82 -16.19
CA ARG A 247 -1.21 -2.59 -15.75
C ARG A 247 -0.11 -2.17 -16.72
N ALA A 248 0.54 -3.12 -17.40
CA ALA A 248 1.51 -2.80 -18.44
C ALA A 248 0.84 -2.12 -19.65
N ARG A 249 -0.32 -2.64 -20.09
CA ARG A 249 -1.10 -2.06 -21.19
C ARG A 249 -1.61 -0.65 -20.88
N GLU A 250 -2.01 -0.38 -19.65
CA GLU A 250 -2.45 0.96 -19.23
C GLU A 250 -1.31 1.97 -19.27
N ARG A 251 -0.14 1.60 -18.74
CA ARG A 251 1.06 2.45 -18.81
C ARG A 251 1.46 2.78 -20.24
N GLU A 252 1.40 1.79 -21.14
CA GLU A 252 1.69 2.01 -22.56
C GLU A 252 0.68 2.97 -23.21
N GLN A 253 -0.59 2.97 -22.80
CA GLN A 253 -1.61 3.87 -23.32
C GLN A 253 -1.43 5.31 -22.81
N ASP A 254 -1.04 5.49 -21.55
CA ASP A 254 -0.77 6.79 -20.94
C ASP A 254 0.48 7.47 -21.54
N ASP A 255 1.46 6.69 -22.01
CA ASP A 255 2.69 7.17 -22.66
C ASP A 255 2.50 7.55 -24.15
N VAL A 256 1.33 7.29 -24.76
CA VAL A 256 1.03 7.75 -26.13
C VAL A 256 0.60 9.21 -26.07
N PRO A 257 1.37 10.18 -26.61
CA PRO A 257 0.95 11.57 -26.63
C PRO A 257 -0.35 11.70 -27.40
N ALA A 258 -1.37 12.31 -26.77
CA ALA A 258 -2.64 12.63 -27.41
C ALA A 258 -2.36 13.37 -28.72
N ALA A 259 -2.52 12.66 -29.86
CA ALA A 259 -2.36 13.26 -31.16
C ALA A 259 -3.32 14.45 -31.24
N ALA A 260 -2.75 15.64 -31.41
CA ALA A 260 -3.50 16.88 -31.57
C ALA A 260 -4.61 16.67 -32.60
N SER A 261 -5.86 16.65 -32.15
CA SER A 261 -7.03 16.78 -33.01
C SER A 261 -7.03 18.21 -33.54
N GLY A 262 -6.24 18.39 -34.60
CA GLY A 262 -6.13 19.62 -35.37
C GLY A 262 -7.51 20.07 -35.82
N SER A 263 -7.76 21.34 -35.56
CA SER A 263 -8.88 22.13 -36.06
C SER A 263 -9.20 21.82 -37.53
N TYR A 264 -10.40 21.33 -37.81
CA TYR A 264 -11.00 21.57 -39.12
C TYR A 264 -11.52 23.01 -39.12
N GLY A 265 -10.71 23.87 -39.71
CA GLY A 265 -11.10 25.21 -40.11
C GLY A 265 -12.15 25.16 -41.23
N SER A 266 -13.09 26.07 -41.11
CA SER A 266 -14.02 26.55 -42.12
C SER A 266 -13.47 26.57 -43.56
N HIS A 267 -14.24 26.02 -44.49
CA HIS A 267 -14.58 26.62 -45.79
C HIS A 267 -15.88 26.02 -46.32
#